data_AF-A0A7J4PYE8-F1
#
_entry.id   AF-A0A7J4PYE8-F1
#
_cell.length_a   1.000
_cell.length_b   1.000
_cell.length_c   1.000
_cell.angle_alpha   90.00
_cell.angle_beta   90.00
_cell.angle_gamma   90.00
#
_symmetry.space_group_name_H-M   'P 1'
#
loop_
_entity.id
_entity.type
_entity.pdbx_description
1 polymer ?
#
loop_
_entity_poly.entity_id
_entity_poly.type
_entity_poly.pdbx_seq_one_letter_code
_entity_poly.pdbx_strand_id
1 'polypeptide(L)'
;MPLQLTINKSIVHTINPGDPPGSISSNKPGKREVYLFECARNDEQSTLFRSRRGVDVEISDSRIVMSMGLEKIRTLMRNDRHDIVVTTEEGIEVLVRFEHR
;
A
#
# COMPACT_ATOMS: atom_id res chain seq x y z
N MET A 1 1.36 -16.78 6.60
CA MET A 1 2.60 -16.02 6.62
C MET A 1 2.27 -14.60 6.14
N PRO A 2 2.80 -13.56 6.79
CA PRO A 2 2.27 -12.21 6.61
C PRO A 2 2.93 -11.42 5.47
N LEU A 3 2.17 -10.48 4.91
CA LEU A 3 2.70 -9.43 4.03
C LEU A 3 3.51 -8.42 4.85
N GLN A 4 4.75 -8.19 4.45
CA GLN A 4 5.62 -7.17 5.05
C GLN A 4 5.79 -5.98 4.11
N LEU A 5 5.69 -4.78 4.68
CA LEU A 5 5.91 -3.49 4.02
C LEU A 5 7.16 -2.84 4.59
N THR A 6 8.09 -2.40 3.76
CA THR A 6 9.31 -1.69 4.19
C THR A 6 9.50 -0.39 3.41
N ILE A 7 9.75 0.74 4.09
CA ILE A 7 10.02 2.05 3.48
C ILE A 7 11.47 2.45 3.75
N ASN A 8 12.28 2.60 2.69
CA ASN A 8 13.66 3.15 2.63
C ASN A 8 14.63 2.88 3.81
N LYS A 9 14.37 1.83 4.62
CA LYS A 9 15.19 1.16 5.67
C LYS A 9 14.84 1.34 7.15
N SER A 10 13.64 1.73 7.58
CA SER A 10 13.39 1.73 9.05
C SER A 10 11.99 1.41 9.54
N ILE A 11 10.98 1.45 8.68
CA ILE A 11 9.61 1.16 9.09
C ILE A 11 9.18 -0.14 8.43
N VAL A 12 9.02 -1.18 9.23
CA VAL A 12 8.43 -2.46 8.81
C VAL A 12 7.01 -2.53 9.37
N HIS A 13 6.04 -2.63 8.49
CA HIS A 13 4.65 -2.92 8.87
C HIS A 13 4.28 -4.32 8.38
N THR A 14 3.53 -5.07 9.18
CA THR A 14 3.18 -6.47 8.90
C THR A 14 1.66 -6.60 8.87
N ILE A 15 1.14 -7.19 7.79
CA ILE A 15 -0.28 -7.51 7.61
C ILE A 15 -0.44 -9.03 7.56
N ASN A 16 -1.25 -9.57 8.44
CA ASN A 16 -1.52 -10.99 8.54
C ASN A 16 -2.75 -11.39 7.72
N PRO A 17 -2.89 -12.68 7.37
CA PRO A 17 -4.13 -13.21 6.81
C PRO A 17 -5.33 -12.86 7.69
N GLY A 18 -6.34 -12.20 7.12
CA GLY A 18 -7.55 -11.80 7.83
C GLY A 18 -7.52 -10.41 8.46
N ASP A 19 -6.37 -9.75 8.51
CA ASP A 19 -6.29 -8.34 8.88
C ASP A 19 -7.02 -7.47 7.82
N PRO A 20 -7.57 -6.32 8.22
CA PRO A 20 -8.07 -5.34 7.27
C PRO A 20 -6.98 -4.91 6.26
N PRO A 21 -7.35 -4.56 5.02
CA PRO A 21 -6.39 -4.06 4.04
C PRO A 21 -5.63 -2.82 4.54
N GLY A 22 -4.34 -2.78 4.25
CA GLY A 22 -3.51 -1.60 4.45
C GLY A 22 -3.61 -0.62 3.28
N SER A 23 -3.18 0.61 3.52
CA SER A 23 -3.10 1.63 2.48
C SER A 23 -1.87 2.52 2.62
N ILE A 24 -1.38 3.04 1.50
CA ILE A 24 -0.35 4.08 1.44
C ILE A 24 -0.67 5.06 0.30
N SER A 25 -0.51 6.34 0.57
CA SER A 25 -0.76 7.40 -0.41
C SER A 25 0.53 7.89 -1.04
N SER A 26 0.48 8.20 -2.33
CA SER A 26 1.51 8.88 -3.09
C SER A 26 0.98 10.23 -3.58
N ASN A 27 1.59 11.31 -3.12
CA ASN A 27 1.21 12.68 -3.40
C ASN A 27 2.00 13.24 -4.59
N LYS A 28 1.72 12.71 -5.79
CA LYS A 28 2.36 13.22 -7.00
C LYS A 28 1.86 14.64 -7.31
N PRO A 29 2.67 15.50 -7.94
CA PRO A 29 2.23 16.83 -8.36
C PRO A 29 0.92 16.76 -9.17
N GLY A 30 -0.13 17.42 -8.69
CA GLY A 30 -1.44 17.47 -9.34
C GLY A 30 -2.26 16.16 -9.31
N LYS A 31 -1.79 15.10 -8.64
CA LYS A 31 -2.50 13.82 -8.53
C LYS A 31 -2.16 13.05 -7.27
N ARG A 32 -3.18 12.71 -6.47
CA ARG A 32 -3.03 11.76 -5.36
C ARG A 32 -3.42 10.35 -5.82
N GLU A 33 -2.48 9.41 -5.65
CA GLU A 33 -2.70 7.98 -5.86
C GLU A 33 -2.71 7.28 -4.50
N VAL A 34 -3.72 6.48 -4.23
CA VAL A 34 -3.76 5.56 -3.10
C VAL A 34 -3.43 4.15 -3.57
N TYR A 35 -2.48 3.51 -2.91
CA TYR A 35 -2.18 2.09 -3.04
C TYR A 35 -2.87 1.35 -1.89
N LEU A 36 -3.62 0.31 -2.24
CA LEU A 36 -4.23 -0.60 -1.27
C LEU A 36 -3.53 -1.94 -1.35
N PHE A 37 -3.36 -2.59 -0.23
CA PHE A 37 -2.71 -3.88 -0.17
C PHE A 37 -3.36 -4.77 0.88
N GLU A 38 -3.52 -6.04 0.54
CA GLU A 38 -4.19 -7.01 1.40
C GLU A 38 -3.46 -8.35 1.37
N CYS A 39 -3.60 -9.11 2.45
CA CYS A 39 -3.18 -10.51 2.52
C CYS A 39 -4.43 -11.39 2.53
N ALA A 40 -4.51 -12.35 1.60
CA ALA A 40 -5.64 -13.25 1.50
C ALA A 40 -5.81 -14.05 2.81
N ARG A 41 -7.06 -14.27 3.23
CA ARG A 41 -7.37 -14.98 4.49
C ARG A 41 -6.80 -16.40 4.56
N ASN A 42 -6.67 -17.04 3.40
CA ASN A 42 -6.13 -18.39 3.27
C ASN A 42 -4.60 -18.41 3.12
N ASP A 43 -3.93 -17.25 3.21
CA ASP A 43 -2.48 -17.16 3.15
C ASP A 43 -1.82 -17.54 1.82
N GLU A 44 -2.59 -17.66 0.74
CA GLU A 44 -2.03 -18.10 -0.54
C GLU A 44 -1.34 -16.98 -1.31
N GLN A 45 -1.78 -15.74 -1.11
CA GLN A 45 -1.30 -14.60 -1.86
C GLN A 45 -1.57 -13.27 -1.15
N SER A 46 -0.81 -12.25 -1.54
CA SER A 46 -1.14 -10.84 -1.27
C SER A 46 -1.43 -10.09 -2.56
N THR A 47 -2.34 -9.13 -2.52
CA THR A 47 -2.71 -8.34 -3.70
C THR A 47 -2.45 -6.86 -3.46
N LEU A 48 -1.86 -6.20 -4.46
CA LEU A 48 -1.61 -4.77 -4.48
C LEU A 48 -2.49 -4.12 -5.55
N PHE A 49 -3.18 -3.06 -5.17
CA PHE A 49 -4.02 -2.25 -6.04
C PHE A 49 -3.52 -0.80 -6.05
N ARG A 50 -3.67 -0.13 -7.19
CA ARG A 50 -3.49 1.33 -7.34
C ARG A 50 -4.80 1.95 -7.76
N SER A 51 -5.18 3.02 -7.09
CA SER A 51 -6.31 3.83 -7.51
C SER A 51 -5.96 4.74 -8.68
N ARG A 52 -6.92 4.93 -9.60
CA ARG A 52 -6.81 5.96 -10.66
C ARG A 52 -6.94 7.36 -10.09
N ARG A 53 -7.71 7.51 -9.01
CA ARG A 53 -7.89 8.73 -8.22
C ARG A 53 -8.06 8.37 -6.75
N GLY A 54 -7.54 9.18 -5.84
CA GLY A 54 -7.77 9.02 -4.41
C GLY A 54 -7.88 10.35 -3.69
N VAL A 55 -8.54 10.30 -2.54
CA VAL A 55 -8.58 11.36 -1.53
C VAL A 55 -8.07 10.72 -0.25
N ASP A 56 -7.15 11.37 0.42
CA ASP A 56 -6.70 10.93 1.74
C ASP A 56 -6.50 12.18 2.57
N VAL A 57 -7.35 12.32 3.57
CA VAL A 57 -7.52 13.54 4.37
C VAL A 57 -7.62 13.13 5.82
N GLU A 58 -6.86 13.82 6.67
CA GLU A 58 -7.01 13.73 8.11
C GLU A 58 -8.06 14.75 8.58
N ILE A 59 -9.11 14.26 9.23
CA ILE A 59 -10.16 15.05 9.85
C ILE A 59 -10.16 14.73 11.34
N SER A 60 -9.64 15.64 12.15
CA SER A 60 -9.42 15.43 13.59
C SER A 60 -8.59 14.17 13.84
N ASP A 61 -9.08 13.22 14.64
CA ASP A 61 -8.39 11.97 14.98
C ASP A 61 -8.67 10.84 13.99
N SER A 62 -9.29 11.15 12.84
CA SER A 62 -9.68 10.18 11.82
C SER A 62 -8.97 10.46 10.50
N ARG A 63 -8.42 9.42 9.88
CA ARG A 63 -7.91 9.48 8.51
C ARG A 63 -8.92 8.86 7.55
N ILE A 64 -9.43 9.65 6.62
CA ILE A 64 -10.36 9.19 5.60
C ILE A 64 -9.60 8.98 4.30
N VAL A 65 -9.52 7.71 3.87
CA VAL A 65 -8.95 7.32 2.58
C VAL A 65 -10.06 6.87 1.66
N MET A 66 -10.30 7.62 0.58
CA MET A 66 -11.21 7.25 -0.51
C MET A 66 -10.39 6.95 -1.76
N SER A 67 -10.79 5.92 -2.49
CA SER A 67 -10.17 5.56 -3.77
C SER A 67 -11.23 5.30 -4.82
N MET A 68 -10.90 5.62 -6.07
CA MET A 68 -11.75 5.35 -7.23
C MET A 68 -10.94 4.66 -8.33
N GLY A 69 -11.58 3.67 -8.96
CA GLY A 69 -11.01 2.93 -10.08
C GLY A 69 -9.75 2.17 -9.67
N LEU A 70 -9.88 1.24 -8.73
CA LEU A 70 -8.78 0.37 -8.31
C LEU A 70 -8.36 -0.55 -9.45
N GLU A 71 -7.07 -0.56 -9.73
CA GLU A 71 -6.41 -1.41 -10.69
C GLU A 71 -5.46 -2.34 -9.94
N LYS A 72 -5.60 -3.65 -10.15
CA LYS A 72 -4.65 -4.61 -9.61
C LYS A 72 -3.30 -4.46 -10.30
N ILE A 73 -2.28 -4.12 -9.54
CA ILE A 73 -0.90 -3.94 -10.05
C ILE A 73 -0.16 -5.27 -10.01
N ARG A 74 -0.31 -5.99 -8.89
CA ARG A 74 0.47 -7.19 -8.63
C ARG A 74 -0.26 -8.13 -7.68
N THR A 75 -0.08 -9.43 -7.93
CA THR A 75 -0.32 -10.49 -6.95
C THR A 75 1.06 -11.03 -6.55
N LEU A 76 1.29 -11.17 -5.25
CA LEU A 76 2.51 -11.70 -4.66
C LEU A 76 2.21 -13.08 -4.09
N MET A 77 2.96 -14.07 -4.55
CA MET A 77 3.01 -15.41 -3.97
C MET A 77 4.13 -15.48 -2.91
N ARG A 78 4.30 -16.64 -2.27
CA ARG A 78 5.34 -16.84 -1.25
C ARG A 78 6.73 -16.49 -1.78
N ASN A 79 7.44 -15.66 -1.02
CA ASN A 79 8.75 -15.08 -1.30
C ASN A 79 8.77 -14.08 -2.48
N ASP A 80 7.62 -13.73 -3.06
CA ASP A 80 7.56 -12.64 -4.03
C ASP A 80 7.71 -11.30 -3.32
N ARG A 81 8.36 -10.39 -4.04
CA ARG A 81 8.49 -8.99 -3.64
C ARG A 81 8.12 -8.05 -4.77
N HIS A 82 7.64 -6.88 -4.42
CA HIS A 82 7.36 -5.81 -5.36
C HIS A 82 7.68 -4.45 -4.75
N ASP A 83 8.37 -3.63 -5.52
CA ASP A 83 8.79 -2.30 -5.11
C ASP A 83 7.98 -1.25 -5.88
N ILE A 84 7.50 -0.23 -5.18
CA ILE A 84 6.90 0.97 -5.77
C ILE A 84 7.61 2.21 -5.24
N VAL A 85 7.58 3.29 -6.02
CA VAL A 85 7.99 4.62 -5.56
C VAL A 85 6.72 5.39 -5.18
N VAL A 86 6.69 5.94 -3.98
CA VAL A 86 5.64 6.86 -3.53
C VAL A 86 6.25 8.21 -3.22
N THR A 87 5.50 9.26 -3.50
CA THR A 87 5.85 10.64 -3.16
C THR A 87 5.18 11.01 -1.83
N THR A 88 5.96 11.44 -0.83
CA THR A 88 5.41 11.90 0.47
C THR A 88 4.69 13.23 0.33
N GLU A 89 4.04 13.70 1.39
CA GLU A 89 3.37 15.01 1.39
C GLU A 89 4.36 16.18 1.15
N GLU A 90 5.61 16.01 1.56
CA GLU A 90 6.71 16.95 1.34
C GLU A 90 7.32 16.87 -0.07
N GLY A 91 6.80 16.01 -0.95
CA GLY A 91 7.32 15.84 -2.31
C GLY A 91 8.55 14.94 -2.40
N ILE A 92 8.89 14.20 -1.35
CA ILE A 92 10.06 13.31 -1.32
C ILE A 92 9.68 11.95 -1.90
N GLU A 93 10.48 11.42 -2.82
CA GLU A 93 10.30 10.07 -3.34
C GLU A 93 10.91 9.03 -2.39
N VAL A 94 10.11 8.05 -1.99
CA VAL A 94 10.56 6.93 -1.16
C VAL A 94 10.24 5.59 -1.81
N LEU A 95 11.17 4.63 -1.70
CA LEU A 95 10.96 3.27 -2.16
C LEU A 95 10.22 2.48 -1.09
N VAL A 96 9.14 1.84 -1.52
CA VAL A 96 8.25 1.04 -0.69
C VAL A 96 8.26 -0.38 -1.22
N ARG A 97 8.74 -1.32 -0.41
CA ARG A 97 8.81 -2.74 -0.74
C ARG A 97 7.68 -3.50 -0.05
N PHE A 98 6.96 -4.29 -0.83
CA PHE A 98 5.99 -5.28 -0.39
C PHE A 98 6.59 -6.67 -0.56
N GLU A 99 6.47 -7.52 0.44
CA GLU A 99 6.99 -8.88 0.42
C GLU A 99 5.98 -9.83 1.05
N HIS A 100 5.50 -10.83 0.31
CA HIS A 100 4.65 -11.88 0.88
C HIS A 100 5.56 -13.00 1.40
N ARG A 101 5.82 -12.96 2.71
CA ARG A 101 6.59 -13.99 3.40
C ARG A 101 5.68 -15.04 3.92
#